data_AF-R0MK00-F1
#
_entry.id   AF-R0MK00-F1
#
_cell.length_a   1.000
_cell.length_b   1.000
_cell.length_c   1.000
_cell.angle_alpha   90.00
_cell.angle_beta   90.00
_cell.angle_gamma   90.00
#
_symmetry.space_group_name_H-M   'P 1'
#
loop_
_entity.id
_entity.type
_entity.pdbx_description
1 polymer ?
#
loop_
_entity_poly.entity_id
_entity_poly.type
_entity_poly.pdbx_seq_one_letter_code
_entity_poly.pdbx_strand_id
1 'polypeptide(L)'
;MVHLRKHFLFVSFIFCNPMEKFSKFNDPSSGINPFLQPKPKSLTFKNYFIFMLYAPLYLLSFIFPSILPLIFTFKINNEKLNKVRVCICNSSSFLDKYVVRYVFGIKNCYYVRDGKFHEFKEEDSNEVQKIQKPCFLFPEGTRTNNRALLNFTVPTRIDSVCFIKYSEVYLYGSFFKYLVSIISNGLIIEIKTKETSEIQTLSKLGNVPVVKFDYKDKYEFMNKLNLYC
;
A
#
# COMPACT_ATOMS: atom_id res chain seq x y z
N MET A 1 40.63 -36.31 -31.96
CA MET A 1 39.20 -35.94 -32.08
C MET A 1 38.72 -35.42 -30.74
N VAL A 2 38.73 -34.10 -30.65
CA VAL A 2 38.34 -33.30 -29.49
C VAL A 2 37.07 -32.58 -29.92
N HIS A 3 35.94 -32.79 -29.23
CA HIS A 3 34.90 -31.78 -29.03
C HIS A 3 33.69 -32.38 -28.33
N LEU A 4 33.53 -32.09 -27.04
CA LEU A 4 32.25 -31.83 -26.38
C LEU A 4 32.53 -31.39 -24.94
N ARG A 5 33.12 -30.20 -24.82
CA ARG A 5 33.13 -29.39 -23.59
C ARG A 5 32.81 -27.97 -24.00
N LYS A 6 32.02 -27.30 -23.16
CA LYS A 6 31.59 -25.89 -23.20
C LYS A 6 30.28 -25.63 -23.94
N HIS A 7 29.18 -25.78 -23.22
CA HIS A 7 28.12 -24.76 -23.17
C HIS A 7 27.38 -24.87 -21.82
N PHE A 8 28.13 -24.75 -20.72
CA PHE A 8 27.56 -24.20 -19.49
C PHE A 8 27.65 -22.69 -19.64
N LEU A 9 26.62 -22.09 -20.24
CA LEU A 9 26.39 -20.65 -20.18
C LEU A 9 26.05 -20.33 -18.73
N PHE A 10 27.10 -20.05 -17.96
CA PHE A 10 27.02 -19.31 -16.71
C PHE A 10 26.45 -17.93 -17.07
N VAL A 11 25.12 -17.80 -17.04
CA VAL A 11 24.47 -16.51 -16.96
C VAL A 11 24.86 -15.95 -15.60
N SER A 12 25.98 -15.24 -15.60
CA SER A 12 26.39 -14.39 -14.50
C SER A 12 25.35 -13.28 -14.45
N PHE A 13 24.26 -13.52 -13.72
CA PHE A 13 23.37 -12.47 -13.27
C PHE A 13 24.24 -11.49 -12.49
N ILE A 14 24.61 -10.39 -13.15
CA ILE A 14 25.25 -9.25 -12.52
C ILE A 14 24.25 -8.74 -11.48
N PHE A 15 24.41 -9.22 -10.25
CA PHE A 15 23.83 -8.65 -9.03
C PHE A 15 24.46 -7.27 -8.81
N CYS A 16 24.19 -6.31 -9.69
CA CYS A 16 24.23 -4.91 -9.28
C CYS A 16 23.21 -4.78 -8.16
N ASN A 17 23.69 -4.44 -6.96
CA ASN A 17 22.89 -4.27 -5.77
C ASN A 17 21.66 -3.40 -6.11
N PRO A 18 20.43 -3.85 -5.82
CA PRO A 18 19.22 -3.07 -6.05
C PRO A 18 19.29 -1.65 -5.45
N MET A 19 20.09 -1.47 -4.39
CA MET A 19 20.28 -0.19 -3.71
C MET A 19 21.00 0.87 -4.56
N GLU A 20 21.92 0.50 -5.46
CA GLU A 20 22.58 1.48 -6.33
C GLU A 20 21.68 1.87 -7.51
N LYS A 21 20.96 0.90 -8.07
CA LYS A 21 20.08 1.05 -9.24
C LYS A 21 18.91 2.00 -9.00
N PHE A 22 18.32 1.96 -7.81
CA PHE A 22 17.18 2.81 -7.43
C PHE A 22 17.56 3.94 -6.47
N SER A 23 18.85 4.26 -6.35
CA SER A 23 19.37 5.32 -5.48
C SER A 23 18.75 6.70 -5.75
N LYS A 24 18.37 6.98 -7.00
CA LYS A 24 17.66 8.22 -7.40
C LYS A 24 16.29 8.38 -6.74
N PHE A 25 15.68 7.28 -6.32
CA PHE A 25 14.40 7.24 -5.61
C PHE A 25 14.58 7.18 -4.08
N ASN A 26 15.80 7.39 -3.59
CA ASN A 26 16.02 7.68 -2.18
C ASN A 26 15.79 9.17 -1.94
N ASP A 27 14.91 9.49 -1.01
CA ASP A 27 14.68 10.86 -0.60
C ASP A 27 15.97 11.42 0.05
N PRO A 28 16.52 12.55 -0.41
CA PRO A 28 17.81 13.04 0.10
C PRO A 28 17.79 13.40 1.59
N SER A 29 16.63 13.79 2.12
CA SER A 29 16.51 14.24 3.52
C SER A 29 16.37 13.08 4.49
N SER A 30 15.60 12.05 4.11
CA SER A 30 15.27 10.91 4.98
C SER A 30 16.04 9.64 4.64
N GLY A 31 16.63 9.55 3.44
CA GLY A 31 17.23 8.34 2.89
C GLY A 31 16.23 7.23 2.56
N ILE A 32 14.92 7.51 2.64
CA ILE A 32 13.86 6.51 2.44
C ILE A 32 13.49 6.44 0.96
N ASN A 33 13.35 5.22 0.45
CA ASN A 33 12.68 4.94 -0.81
C ASN A 33 11.24 4.43 -0.52
N PRO A 34 10.20 5.20 -0.82
CA PRO A 34 8.80 4.83 -0.52
C PRO A 34 8.26 3.73 -1.46
N PHE A 35 8.94 3.49 -2.58
CA PHE A 35 8.52 2.56 -3.61
C PHE A 35 9.16 1.19 -3.45
N LEU A 36 10.25 1.08 -2.68
CA LEU A 36 10.94 -0.19 -2.51
C LEU A 36 10.08 -1.19 -1.73
N GLN A 37 9.86 -2.37 -2.31
CA GLN A 37 9.20 -3.52 -1.67
C GLN A 37 9.96 -3.89 -0.38
N PRO A 38 9.28 -3.88 0.78
CA PRO A 38 9.86 -4.40 2.01
C PRO A 38 10.32 -5.85 1.82
N LYS A 39 11.43 -6.22 2.47
CA LYS A 39 11.94 -7.60 2.41
C LYS A 39 10.86 -8.57 2.89
N PRO A 40 10.46 -9.56 2.06
CA PRO A 40 9.44 -10.51 2.45
C PRO A 40 9.96 -11.39 3.60
N LYS A 41 9.05 -11.84 4.46
CA LYS A 41 9.38 -12.88 5.44
C LYS A 41 9.63 -14.20 4.72
N SER A 42 10.56 -15.00 5.25
CA SER A 42 10.79 -16.35 4.75
C SER A 42 9.54 -17.21 4.97
N LEU A 43 9.08 -17.87 3.90
CA LEU A 43 7.94 -18.77 3.96
C LEU A 43 8.41 -20.18 4.28
N THR A 44 7.76 -20.82 5.26
CA THR A 44 7.96 -22.23 5.62
C THR A 44 6.80 -23.08 5.10
N PHE A 45 6.94 -24.41 5.10
CA PHE A 45 5.85 -25.31 4.72
C PHE A 45 4.57 -25.09 5.57
N LYS A 46 4.73 -24.80 6.87
CA LYS A 46 3.62 -24.47 7.78
C LYS A 46 2.83 -23.26 7.28
N ASN A 47 3.49 -22.26 6.69
CA ASN A 47 2.81 -21.08 6.15
C ASN A 47 1.86 -21.45 5.01
N TYR A 48 2.28 -22.34 4.11
CA TYR A 48 1.42 -22.81 3.02
C TYR A 48 0.21 -23.60 3.54
N PHE A 49 0.40 -24.45 4.55
CA PHE A 49 -0.70 -25.19 5.16
C PHE A 49 -1.75 -24.25 5.78
N ILE A 50 -1.31 -23.26 6.57
CA ILE A 50 -2.22 -22.24 7.14
C ILE A 50 -2.91 -21.45 6.02
N PHE A 51 -2.17 -21.05 4.98
CA PHE A 51 -2.76 -20.38 3.83
C PHE A 51 -3.87 -21.21 3.19
N MET A 52 -3.68 -22.51 2.96
CA MET A 52 -4.72 -23.36 2.38
C MET A 52 -5.99 -23.41 3.24
N LEU A 53 -5.86 -23.42 4.58
CA LEU A 53 -7.00 -23.42 5.49
C LEU A 53 -7.78 -22.10 5.47
N TYR A 54 -7.08 -20.96 5.41
CA TYR A 54 -7.70 -19.63 5.50
C TYR A 54 -7.98 -18.98 4.14
N ALA A 55 -7.44 -19.49 3.03
CA ALA A 55 -7.67 -18.97 1.69
C ALA A 55 -9.17 -18.89 1.31
N PRO A 56 -10.02 -19.89 1.62
CA PRO A 56 -11.46 -19.78 1.37
C PRO A 56 -12.11 -18.61 2.13
N LEU A 57 -11.75 -18.43 3.41
CA LEU A 57 -12.23 -17.30 4.21
C LEU A 57 -11.77 -15.97 3.63
N TYR A 58 -10.53 -15.90 3.15
CA TYR A 58 -10.01 -14.72 2.47
C TYR A 58 -10.79 -14.38 1.21
N LEU A 59 -11.11 -15.36 0.38
CA LEU A 59 -11.94 -15.14 -0.82
C LEU A 59 -13.36 -14.66 -0.44
N LEU A 60 -13.96 -15.24 0.60
CA LEU A 60 -15.27 -14.81 1.11
C LEU A 60 -15.26 -13.37 1.66
N SER A 61 -14.13 -12.91 2.21
CA SER A 61 -14.01 -11.57 2.79
C SER A 61 -14.22 -10.42 1.78
N PHE A 62 -14.02 -10.68 0.48
CA PHE A 62 -14.30 -9.70 -0.58
C PHE A 62 -15.79 -9.41 -0.74
N ILE A 63 -16.64 -10.40 -0.46
CA ILE A 63 -18.11 -10.29 -0.52
C ILE A 63 -18.64 -9.82 0.84
N PHE A 64 -18.10 -10.38 1.92
CA PHE A 64 -18.53 -10.12 3.30
C PHE A 64 -17.37 -9.53 4.13
N PRO A 65 -17.21 -8.19 4.18
CA PRO A 65 -16.14 -7.55 4.94
C PRO A 65 -16.12 -7.90 6.44
N SER A 66 -17.25 -8.34 7.00
CA SER A 66 -17.35 -8.83 8.38
C SER A 66 -16.47 -10.06 8.68
N ILE A 67 -15.98 -10.76 7.66
CA ILE A 67 -15.07 -11.91 7.80
C ILE A 67 -13.62 -11.45 8.04
N LEU A 68 -13.25 -10.22 7.67
CA LEU A 68 -11.86 -9.73 7.80
C LEU A 68 -11.24 -9.93 9.20
N PRO A 69 -11.94 -9.73 10.33
CA PRO A 69 -11.38 -9.97 11.66
C PRO A 69 -11.04 -11.42 11.98
N LEU A 70 -11.60 -12.38 11.23
CA LEU A 70 -11.27 -13.80 11.38
C LEU A 70 -9.91 -14.14 10.76
N ILE A 71 -9.39 -13.27 9.89
CA ILE A 71 -8.16 -13.47 9.12
C ILE A 71 -7.07 -12.51 9.60
N PHE A 72 -7.46 -11.28 9.94
CA PHE A 72 -6.55 -10.19 10.24
C PHE A 72 -6.77 -9.63 11.64
N THR A 73 -5.68 -9.18 12.26
CA THR A 73 -5.72 -8.55 13.58
C THR A 73 -5.82 -7.04 13.42
N PHE A 74 -6.91 -6.45 13.91
CA PHE A 74 -7.13 -5.01 13.89
C PHE A 74 -6.68 -4.39 15.22
N LYS A 75 -5.77 -3.42 15.15
CA LYS A 75 -5.36 -2.57 16.28
C LYS A 75 -5.87 -1.16 16.02
N ILE A 76 -6.99 -0.81 16.63
CA ILE A 76 -7.67 0.45 16.37
C ILE A 76 -7.42 1.41 17.54
N ASN A 77 -6.64 2.46 17.28
CA ASN A 77 -6.39 3.54 18.22
C ASN A 77 -7.26 4.73 17.80
N ASN A 78 -8.46 4.82 18.36
CA ASN A 78 -9.47 5.81 17.95
C ASN A 78 -9.62 6.95 18.94
N GLU A 79 -9.59 8.17 18.41
CA GLU A 79 -10.50 9.22 18.88
C GLU A 79 -11.86 8.97 18.20
N LYS A 80 -12.98 9.08 18.93
CA LYS A 80 -14.31 8.81 18.37
C LYS A 80 -14.59 9.76 17.20
N LEU A 81 -14.63 9.21 16.00
CA LEU A 81 -15.04 9.92 14.78
C LEU A 81 -16.57 10.04 14.74
N ASN A 82 -17.14 11.15 15.22
CA ASN A 82 -18.59 11.26 15.39
C ASN A 82 -19.30 11.74 14.12
N LYS A 83 -18.62 12.44 13.19
CA LYS A 83 -19.23 12.96 11.93
C LYS A 83 -18.23 13.10 10.77
N VAL A 84 -17.73 11.99 10.25
CA VAL A 84 -16.81 12.02 9.08
C VAL A 84 -17.59 12.25 7.79
N ARG A 85 -17.40 13.41 7.13
CA ARG A 85 -17.88 13.60 5.75
C ARG A 85 -16.76 13.35 4.75
N VAL A 86 -15.57 13.89 5.01
CA VAL A 86 -14.37 13.69 4.19
C VAL A 86 -13.19 13.33 5.10
N CYS A 87 -12.72 12.10 4.98
CA CYS A 87 -11.52 11.63 5.65
C CYS A 87 -10.38 11.48 4.64
N ILE A 88 -9.17 11.92 4.97
CA ILE A 88 -7.98 11.55 4.19
C ILE A 88 -7.29 10.34 4.81
N CYS A 89 -6.75 9.48 3.97
CA CYS A 89 -6.03 8.29 4.39
C CYS A 89 -4.80 8.05 3.53
N ASN A 90 -3.71 7.59 4.14
CA ASN A 90 -2.57 7.11 3.37
C ASN A 90 -2.96 5.88 2.53
N SER A 91 -2.28 5.66 1.42
CA SER A 91 -2.48 4.48 0.60
C SER A 91 -1.29 3.55 0.72
N SER A 92 -1.53 2.35 1.22
CA SER A 92 -0.49 1.39 1.53
C SER A 92 -0.78 0.00 1.00
N SER A 93 -2.04 -0.34 0.76
CA SER A 93 -2.41 -1.67 0.30
C SER A 93 -3.62 -1.63 -0.62
N PHE A 94 -3.77 -2.65 -1.46
CA PHE A 94 -5.05 -2.86 -2.15
C PHE A 94 -6.20 -3.17 -1.17
N LEU A 95 -5.86 -3.58 0.06
CA LEU A 95 -6.83 -3.84 1.13
C LEU A 95 -7.42 -2.56 1.74
N ASP A 96 -6.83 -1.38 1.51
CA ASP A 96 -7.23 -0.13 2.18
C ASP A 96 -8.74 0.12 2.07
N LYS A 97 -9.30 -0.03 0.85
CA LYS A 97 -10.74 0.14 0.59
C LYS A 97 -11.61 -0.82 1.41
N TYR A 98 -11.18 -2.07 1.55
CA TYR A 98 -11.94 -3.09 2.30
C TYR A 98 -11.84 -2.86 3.80
N VAL A 99 -10.66 -2.48 4.29
CA VAL A 99 -10.42 -2.10 5.68
C VAL A 99 -11.27 -0.90 6.06
N VAL A 100 -11.23 0.16 5.25
CA VAL A 100 -12.05 1.36 5.49
C VAL A 100 -13.54 1.04 5.51
N ARG A 101 -14.02 0.22 4.56
CA ARG A 101 -15.41 -0.21 4.50
C ARG A 101 -15.82 -1.02 5.73
N TYR A 102 -14.96 -1.90 6.20
CA TYR A 102 -15.21 -2.72 7.38
C TYR A 102 -15.25 -1.87 8.67
N VAL A 103 -14.25 -1.00 8.86
CA VAL A 103 -14.09 -0.24 10.11
C VAL A 103 -15.04 0.94 10.21
N PHE A 104 -15.27 1.66 9.12
CA PHE A 104 -16.05 2.91 9.13
C PHE A 104 -17.41 2.79 8.42
N GLY A 105 -17.70 1.67 7.74
CA GLY A 105 -18.93 1.52 6.94
C GLY A 105 -18.97 2.38 5.68
N ILE A 106 -17.90 3.12 5.35
CA ILE A 106 -17.84 4.05 4.22
C ILE A 106 -17.38 3.31 2.95
N LYS A 107 -18.19 3.38 1.89
CA LYS A 107 -17.92 2.70 0.61
C LYS A 107 -17.18 3.58 -0.40
N ASN A 108 -17.34 4.90 -0.30
CA ASN A 108 -16.81 5.84 -1.28
C ASN A 108 -15.33 6.11 -0.98
N CYS A 109 -14.48 5.75 -1.92
CA CYS A 109 -13.02 5.90 -1.84
C CYS A 109 -12.54 6.50 -3.16
N TYR A 110 -11.65 7.48 -3.09
CA TYR A 110 -11.10 8.16 -4.27
C TYR A 110 -9.60 8.39 -4.10
N TYR A 111 -8.85 8.28 -5.19
CA TYR A 111 -7.51 8.84 -5.25
C TYR A 111 -7.57 10.33 -5.54
N VAL A 112 -6.59 11.08 -5.05
CA VAL A 112 -6.35 12.46 -5.48
C VAL A 112 -5.07 12.49 -6.29
N ARG A 113 -5.15 12.98 -7.53
CA ARG A 113 -4.01 13.12 -8.45
C ARG A 113 -4.12 14.46 -9.14
N ASP A 114 -3.06 15.25 -9.18
CA ASP A 114 -3.03 16.58 -9.81
C ASP A 114 -4.23 17.48 -9.42
N GLY A 115 -4.63 17.44 -8.14
CA GLY A 115 -5.76 18.22 -7.62
C GLY A 115 -7.14 17.75 -8.09
N LYS A 116 -7.23 16.58 -8.73
CA LYS A 116 -8.46 15.97 -9.24
C LYS A 116 -8.77 14.68 -8.52
N PHE A 117 -10.04 14.30 -8.51
CA PHE A 117 -10.51 13.06 -7.90
C PHE A 117 -10.57 11.96 -8.95
N HIS A 118 -10.11 10.77 -8.58
CA HIS A 118 -10.16 9.59 -9.44
C HIS A 118 -10.82 8.44 -8.69
N GLU A 119 -11.52 7.57 -9.41
CA GLU A 119 -12.04 6.35 -8.81
C GLU A 119 -10.93 5.53 -8.13
N PHE A 120 -11.24 4.88 -7.02
CA PHE A 120 -10.34 3.92 -6.39
C PHE A 120 -10.33 2.59 -7.16
N LYS A 121 -9.79 2.67 -8.38
CA LYS A 121 -9.41 1.57 -9.27
C LYS A 121 -7.93 1.77 -9.63
N GLU A 122 -7.27 0.71 -10.09
CA GLU A 122 -5.86 0.78 -10.50
C GLU A 122 -5.69 1.64 -11.77
N GLU A 123 -4.54 1.52 -12.44
CA GLU A 123 -3.77 2.56 -13.16
C GLU A 123 -4.53 3.51 -14.12
N ASP A 124 -5.73 3.15 -14.60
CA ASP A 124 -6.58 3.94 -15.51
C ASP A 124 -7.93 4.37 -14.87
N SER A 125 -7.88 4.93 -13.67
CA SER A 125 -9.10 5.41 -13.03
C SER A 125 -9.61 6.71 -13.64
N ASN A 126 -10.87 6.66 -14.11
CA ASN A 126 -11.58 7.82 -14.63
C ASN A 126 -11.61 8.95 -13.60
N GLU A 127 -11.38 10.16 -14.09
CA GLU A 127 -11.57 11.39 -13.31
C GLU A 127 -13.06 11.52 -12.92
N VAL A 128 -13.30 11.89 -11.67
CA VAL A 128 -14.63 12.05 -11.08
C VAL A 128 -14.85 13.53 -10.80
N GLN A 129 -15.86 14.12 -11.44
CA GLN A 129 -16.19 15.53 -11.26
C GLN A 129 -16.71 15.85 -9.84
N LYS A 130 -17.39 14.90 -9.19
CA LYS A 130 -17.99 15.10 -7.87
C LYS A 130 -17.87 13.88 -6.98
N ILE A 131 -17.25 14.07 -5.81
CA ILE A 131 -17.16 13.03 -4.77
C ILE A 131 -18.50 12.87 -4.04
N GLN A 132 -18.85 11.62 -3.71
CA GLN A 132 -20.02 11.30 -2.90
C GLN A 132 -19.62 11.17 -1.42
N LYS A 133 -20.21 11.98 -0.54
CA LYS A 133 -19.93 11.96 0.91
C LYS A 133 -20.92 11.02 1.64
N PRO A 134 -20.51 10.34 2.73
CA PRO A 134 -19.17 10.34 3.31
C PRO A 134 -18.16 9.59 2.43
N CYS A 135 -16.90 10.02 2.42
CA CYS A 135 -15.84 9.40 1.61
C CYS A 135 -14.47 9.41 2.27
N PHE A 136 -13.62 8.50 1.79
CA PHE A 136 -12.17 8.49 2.01
C PHE A 136 -11.43 8.99 0.76
N LEU A 137 -10.45 9.85 0.98
CA LEU A 137 -9.55 10.37 -0.05
C LEU A 137 -8.14 9.83 0.23
N PHE A 138 -7.50 9.29 -0.80
CA PHE A 138 -6.13 8.79 -0.77
C PHE A 138 -5.22 9.78 -1.49
N PRO A 139 -4.62 10.74 -0.76
CA PRO A 139 -4.07 11.93 -1.37
C PRO A 139 -2.70 11.68 -2.02
N GLU A 140 -2.01 10.61 -1.63
CA GLU A 140 -0.77 10.14 -2.26
C GLU A 140 -0.98 9.68 -3.72
N GLY A 141 -2.22 9.46 -4.15
CA GLY A 141 -2.57 9.05 -5.52
C GLY A 141 -2.12 7.64 -5.91
N THR A 142 -1.33 6.97 -5.07
CA THR A 142 -0.82 5.62 -5.26
C THR A 142 -0.34 4.99 -3.95
N ARG A 143 -0.14 3.67 -3.96
CA ARG A 143 0.30 2.86 -2.80
C ARG A 143 1.79 3.07 -2.46
N THR A 144 2.16 3.13 -1.18
CA THR A 144 3.55 3.17 -0.68
C THR A 144 3.86 2.04 0.30
N ASN A 145 5.13 1.90 0.70
CA ASN A 145 5.59 0.83 1.59
C ASN A 145 5.38 1.07 3.10
N ASN A 146 4.50 1.99 3.52
CA ASN A 146 4.30 2.39 4.93
C ASN A 146 5.51 3.03 5.64
N ARG A 147 6.63 3.30 4.95
CA ARG A 147 7.82 3.92 5.59
C ARG A 147 7.84 5.43 5.49
N ALA A 148 7.16 5.98 4.51
CA ALA A 148 7.03 7.40 4.26
C ALA A 148 5.71 7.66 3.53
N LEU A 149 5.21 8.89 3.64
CA LEU A 149 4.13 9.38 2.81
C LEU A 149 4.72 10.10 1.60
N LEU A 150 4.08 9.96 0.44
CA LEU A 150 4.41 10.82 -0.71
C LEU A 150 4.04 12.27 -0.43
N ASN A 151 4.55 13.19 -1.23
CA ASN A 151 4.08 14.56 -1.26
C ASN A 151 2.67 14.59 -1.87
N PHE A 152 1.75 15.32 -1.25
CA PHE A 152 0.36 15.38 -1.70
C PHE A 152 -0.33 16.70 -1.34
N THR A 153 -1.40 16.98 -2.08
CA THR A 153 -2.31 18.11 -1.85
C THR A 153 -3.76 17.64 -1.95
N VAL A 154 -4.65 18.28 -1.21
CA VAL A 154 -6.07 17.93 -1.21
C VAL A 154 -6.89 19.16 -1.62
N PRO A 155 -7.67 19.10 -2.73
CA PRO A 155 -8.42 20.23 -3.27
C PRO A 155 -9.74 20.48 -2.52
N THR A 156 -9.91 19.93 -1.32
CA THR A 156 -11.17 20.04 -0.56
C THR A 156 -10.92 20.07 0.94
N ARG A 157 -11.91 20.59 1.68
CA ARG A 157 -11.88 20.61 3.13
C ARG A 157 -12.04 19.18 3.67
N ILE A 158 -11.16 18.83 4.59
CA ILE A 158 -11.17 17.56 5.31
C ILE A 158 -11.78 17.76 6.70
N ASP A 159 -12.42 16.71 7.22
CA ASP A 159 -12.99 16.69 8.57
C ASP A 159 -12.16 15.80 9.51
N SER A 160 -11.45 14.81 8.95
CA SER A 160 -10.63 13.88 9.70
C SER A 160 -9.48 13.32 8.88
N VAL A 161 -8.52 12.74 9.61
CA VAL A 161 -7.41 11.98 9.05
C VAL A 161 -7.43 10.56 9.60
N CYS A 162 -7.04 9.60 8.77
CA CYS A 162 -6.90 8.20 9.11
C CYS A 162 -5.54 7.71 8.62
N PHE A 163 -4.78 7.05 9.49
CA PHE A 163 -3.54 6.41 9.10
C PHE A 163 -3.68 4.89 9.26
N ILE A 164 -3.48 4.14 8.17
CA ILE A 164 -3.53 2.69 8.14
C ILE A 164 -2.12 2.16 7.93
N LYS A 165 -1.64 1.37 8.89
CA LYS A 165 -0.34 0.71 8.83
C LYS A 165 -0.53 -0.81 8.77
N TYR A 166 0.13 -1.42 7.81
CA TYR A 166 0.18 -2.86 7.66
C TYR A 166 1.53 -3.38 8.12
N SER A 167 1.52 -4.52 8.82
CA SER A 167 2.75 -5.26 9.16
C SER A 167 3.51 -5.74 7.92
N GLU A 168 2.81 -5.98 6.80
CA GLU A 168 3.39 -6.34 5.51
C GLU A 168 2.64 -5.63 4.38
N VAL A 169 3.39 -5.14 3.37
CA VAL A 169 2.84 -4.40 2.23
C VAL A 169 3.29 -5.06 0.93
N TYR A 170 2.38 -5.14 -0.04
CA TYR A 170 2.70 -5.53 -1.41
C TYR A 170 2.75 -4.31 -2.33
N LEU A 171 3.92 -4.07 -2.90
CA LEU A 171 4.14 -3.14 -4.00
C LEU A 171 4.45 -3.88 -5.30
N TYR A 172 5.32 -4.89 -5.27
CA TYR A 172 5.69 -5.68 -6.45
C TYR A 172 6.29 -7.04 -6.08
N GLY A 173 6.49 -7.90 -7.10
CA GLY A 173 7.05 -9.24 -6.96
C GLY A 173 5.99 -10.33 -7.08
N SER A 174 6.16 -11.43 -6.35
CA SER A 174 5.18 -12.53 -6.39
C SER A 174 3.99 -12.25 -5.48
N PHE A 175 2.86 -11.88 -6.07
CA PHE A 175 1.61 -11.67 -5.35
C PHE A 175 1.17 -12.91 -4.55
N PHE A 176 1.36 -14.11 -5.12
CA PHE A 176 1.05 -15.36 -4.42
C PHE A 176 1.87 -15.53 -3.14
N LYS A 177 3.19 -15.30 -3.19
CA LYS A 177 4.05 -15.36 -1.98
C LYS A 177 3.59 -14.34 -0.93
N TYR A 178 3.21 -13.14 -1.38
CA TYR A 178 2.64 -12.13 -0.48
C TYR A 178 1.34 -12.62 0.18
N LEU A 179 0.39 -13.17 -0.59
CA LEU A 179 -0.86 -13.72 -0.05
C LEU A 179 -0.62 -14.82 0.98
N VAL A 180 0.28 -15.77 0.68
CA VAL A 180 0.69 -16.81 1.63
C VAL A 180 1.24 -16.17 2.90
N SER A 181 2.10 -15.16 2.79
CA SER A 181 2.67 -14.47 3.95
C SER A 181 1.60 -13.81 4.82
N ILE A 182 0.73 -12.96 4.23
CA ILE A 182 -0.23 -12.17 5.00
C ILE A 182 -1.33 -13.00 5.66
N ILE A 183 -1.74 -14.10 5.04
CA ILE A 183 -2.77 -14.98 5.58
C ILE A 183 -2.16 -15.90 6.65
N SER A 184 -0.95 -16.41 6.43
CA SER A 184 -0.35 -17.38 7.35
C SER A 184 0.29 -16.76 8.59
N ASN A 185 0.88 -15.57 8.47
CA ASN A 185 1.53 -14.88 9.59
C ASN A 185 0.56 -13.99 10.38
N GLY A 186 -0.68 -13.84 9.90
CA GLY A 186 -1.66 -12.91 10.45
C GLY A 186 -1.28 -11.46 10.16
N LEU A 187 -1.96 -10.84 9.20
CA LEU A 187 -1.77 -9.43 8.92
C LEU A 187 -2.26 -8.60 10.11
N ILE A 188 -1.33 -7.89 10.74
CA ILE A 188 -1.67 -6.84 11.71
C ILE A 188 -1.94 -5.56 10.94
N ILE A 189 -3.12 -4.99 11.16
CA ILE A 189 -3.61 -3.74 10.58
C ILE A 189 -3.80 -2.76 11.75
N GLU A 190 -2.90 -1.79 11.86
CA GLU A 190 -3.01 -0.72 12.84
C GLU A 190 -3.67 0.49 12.20
N ILE A 191 -4.73 0.99 12.83
CA ILE A 191 -5.53 2.10 12.34
C ILE A 191 -5.52 3.17 13.42
N LYS A 192 -5.07 4.36 13.04
CA LYS A 192 -5.09 5.55 13.89
C LYS A 192 -5.99 6.57 13.24
N THR A 193 -6.81 7.25 14.03
CA THR A 193 -7.73 8.27 13.53
C THR A 193 -7.69 9.53 14.38
N LYS A 194 -7.94 10.68 13.76
CA LYS A 194 -8.04 11.97 14.44
C LYS A 194 -8.97 12.92 13.69
N GLU A 195 -9.88 13.59 14.40
CA GLU A 195 -10.70 14.66 13.84
C GLU A 195 -9.84 15.93 13.71
N THR A 196 -9.70 16.46 12.50
CA THR A 196 -8.88 17.65 12.21
C THR A 196 -9.10 18.12 10.78
N SER A 197 -8.94 19.42 10.56
CA SER A 197 -8.86 20.04 9.23
C SER A 197 -7.43 20.12 8.68
N GLU A 198 -6.42 19.78 9.48
CA GLU A 198 -5.01 19.92 9.10
C GLU A 198 -4.46 18.66 8.43
N ILE A 199 -4.14 18.79 7.15
CA ILE A 199 -3.60 17.71 6.30
C ILE A 199 -2.29 17.13 6.88
N GLN A 200 -1.43 17.98 7.44
CA GLN A 200 -0.13 17.59 8.02
C GLN A 200 -0.28 16.59 9.18
N THR A 201 -1.45 16.55 9.83
CA THR A 201 -1.73 15.61 10.92
C THR A 201 -1.61 14.16 10.46
N LEU A 202 -1.83 13.84 9.18
CA LEU A 202 -1.68 12.48 8.66
C LEU A 202 -0.25 11.93 8.88
N SER A 203 0.77 12.73 8.60
CA SER A 203 2.18 12.35 8.81
C SER A 203 2.53 12.20 10.30
N LYS A 204 2.05 13.14 11.13
CA LYS A 204 2.24 13.12 12.59
C LYS A 204 1.57 11.91 13.22
N LEU A 205 0.39 11.54 12.75
CA LEU A 205 -0.39 10.39 13.24
C LEU A 205 0.30 9.07 12.93
N GLY A 206 0.86 8.94 11.71
CA GLY A 206 1.64 7.78 11.29
C GLY A 206 3.05 7.71 11.90
N ASN A 207 3.56 8.83 12.41
CA ASN A 207 4.97 9.01 12.75
C ASN A 207 5.89 8.61 11.59
N VAL A 208 5.56 9.10 10.39
CA VAL A 208 6.31 8.84 9.16
C VAL A 208 6.63 10.15 8.46
N PRO A 209 7.82 10.28 7.85
CA PRO A 209 8.17 11.49 7.11
C PRO A 209 7.35 11.59 5.82
N VAL A 210 7.16 12.82 5.36
CA VAL A 210 6.69 13.12 4.00
C VAL A 210 7.92 13.28 3.13
N VAL A 211 8.03 12.49 2.06
CA VAL A 211 9.15 12.55 1.11
C VAL A 211 8.79 13.42 -0.09
N LYS A 212 9.80 13.88 -0.83
CA LYS A 212 9.59 14.76 -1.99
C LYS A 212 8.83 14.13 -3.16
N PHE A 213 8.76 12.80 -3.20
CA PHE A 213 8.22 12.06 -4.34
C PHE A 213 6.70 12.13 -4.38
N ASP A 214 6.14 12.04 -5.59
CA ASP A 214 4.71 11.96 -5.83
C ASP A 214 4.33 10.64 -6.54
N TYR A 215 3.08 10.57 -6.98
CA TYR A 215 2.58 9.38 -7.66
C TYR A 215 3.17 9.18 -9.07
N LYS A 216 3.64 10.25 -9.75
CA LYS A 216 4.29 10.20 -11.07
C LYS A 216 5.67 9.56 -10.95
N ASP A 217 6.40 9.91 -9.90
CA ASP A 217 7.70 9.27 -9.59
C ASP A 217 7.56 7.75 -9.44
N LYS A 218 6.43 7.28 -8.89
CA LYS A 218 6.17 5.84 -8.80
C LYS A 218 5.98 5.21 -10.18
N TYR A 219 5.27 5.86 -11.10
CA TYR A 219 5.14 5.34 -12.47
C TYR A 219 6.50 5.27 -13.17
N GLU A 220 7.36 6.29 -12.99
CA GLU A 220 8.73 6.25 -13.50
C GLU A 220 9.54 5.10 -12.87
N PHE A 221 9.41 4.91 -11.56
CA PHE A 221 10.03 3.80 -10.83
C PHE A 221 9.59 2.45 -11.40
N MET A 222 8.29 2.25 -11.64
CA MET A 222 7.73 1.01 -12.18
C MET A 222 8.18 0.76 -13.62
N ASN A 223 8.22 1.80 -14.46
CA ASN A 223 8.74 1.69 -15.82
C ASN A 223 10.20 1.25 -15.82
N LYS A 224 11.02 1.81 -14.93
CA LYS A 224 12.40 1.35 -14.75
C LYS A 224 12.43 -0.09 -14.24
N LEU A 225 11.63 -0.45 -13.25
CA LEU A 225 11.59 -1.82 -12.71
C LEU A 225 11.29 -2.87 -13.80
N ASN A 226 10.33 -2.57 -14.69
CA ASN A 226 9.91 -3.44 -15.79
C ASN A 226 10.97 -3.57 -16.89
N LEU A 227 11.81 -2.54 -17.11
CA LEU A 227 12.93 -2.63 -18.06
C LEU A 227 14.04 -3.59 -17.59
N TYR A 228 14.05 -3.97 -16.30
CA TYR A 228 15.11 -4.77 -15.70
C TYR A 228 14.67 -6.15 -15.17
N CYS A 229 13.37 -6.45 -15.21
CA CYS A 229 12.79 -7.75 -14.82
C CYS A 229 12.39 -8.55 -16.06
#